data_AF-A0A520EHA9-F1
#
_entry.id   AF-A0A520EHA9-F1
#
_cell.length_a   1.000
_cell.length_b   1.000
_cell.length_c   1.000
_cell.angle_alpha   90.00
_cell.angle_beta   90.00
_cell.angle_gamma   90.00
#
_symmetry.space_group_name_H-M   'P 1'
#
loop_
_entity.id
_entity.type
_entity.pdbx_description
1 polymer ?
#
loop_
_entity_poly.entity_id
_entity_poly.type
_entity_poly.pdbx_seq_one_letter_code
_entity_poly.pdbx_strand_id
1 'polypeptide(L)'
;MIARSTVLYSNLMRLLADYTLNGPGFEVFFDTLNDPEQEEIVSYEEQISSHITQIEKSINEGVFYDKLQALIDVLNIFNNSFPTFPVQRLEEILLIIKIINFIEIEVSGSGSVFDFTINVDETLFCFEPLPILLSHINFLYYDSLDLENSVVVLDLTNLADLNAFIDSGQMPIDILFALLTKLGQGVVAVAPSINVLIRSDQLGNTNSIFACVALHLVKSGKLVHSPSNYSSLPTVNVNRKILSNKKYQQFNDSLQILSEYNAQQDILDKYLRIYHLIENFMFKLPVVTLERAHQNTPFSIRDFRLLYSRIDKSEISVLKNLIADVMKLEYIPGTTFLSAVFVAWQAIHLTLVTDLAKINKLFELLNVTNSKGEAVRYESITQNEFPATFAKLIYGFRNSLVHNRETEFHLIHQTLQAHTTIGDTAKIILEKFVLPWLEEISFYLIIEDNDLVWYRNPALTLFSE
;
A
#
# COMPACT_ATOMS: atom_id res chain seq x y z
N MET A 1 24.91 -16.72 25.11
CA MET A 1 25.70 -17.65 24.28
C MET A 1 25.23 -19.07 24.55
N ILE A 2 24.63 -19.73 23.55
CA ILE A 2 24.08 -21.09 23.62
C ILE A 2 24.67 -21.91 22.47
N ALA A 3 25.05 -23.16 22.69
CA ALA A 3 25.58 -24.03 21.64
C ALA A 3 24.56 -24.25 20.51
N ARG A 4 25.03 -24.31 19.26
CA ARG A 4 24.18 -24.57 18.08
C ARG A 4 23.35 -25.85 18.21
N SER A 5 23.91 -26.92 18.79
CA SER A 5 23.16 -28.16 19.06
C SER A 5 21.93 -27.94 19.94
N THR A 6 22.05 -27.09 20.96
CA THR A 6 20.94 -26.75 21.84
C THR A 6 19.93 -25.87 21.10
N VAL A 7 20.36 -24.84 20.37
CA VAL A 7 19.45 -23.94 19.63
C VAL A 7 18.63 -24.68 18.56
N LEU A 8 19.23 -25.68 17.89
CA LEU A 8 18.53 -26.47 16.87
C LEU A 8 17.23 -27.09 17.38
N TYR A 9 17.23 -27.61 18.61
CA TYR A 9 16.17 -28.51 19.06
C TYR A 9 15.49 -28.07 20.36
N SER A 10 16.07 -27.19 21.18
CA SER A 10 15.50 -26.84 22.48
C SER A 10 14.10 -26.25 22.37
N ASN A 11 13.89 -25.36 21.40
CA ASN A 11 12.60 -24.75 21.17
C ASN A 11 11.60 -25.74 20.56
N LEU A 12 12.05 -26.61 19.65
CA LEU A 12 11.22 -27.70 19.10
C LEU A 12 10.74 -28.64 20.21
N MET A 13 11.66 -29.16 21.03
CA MET A 13 11.33 -30.10 22.11
C MET A 13 10.37 -29.48 23.13
N ARG A 14 10.54 -28.19 23.45
CA ARG A 14 9.59 -27.49 24.33
C ARG A 14 8.18 -27.48 23.74
N LEU A 15 8.04 -27.19 22.44
CA LEU A 15 6.72 -27.18 21.80
C LEU A 15 6.14 -28.58 21.65
N LEU A 16 6.96 -29.60 21.37
CA LEU A 16 6.52 -30.99 21.30
C LEU A 16 6.04 -31.50 22.67
N ALA A 17 6.64 -31.02 23.77
CA ALA A 17 6.22 -31.40 25.12
C ALA A 17 4.75 -31.02 25.41
N ASP A 18 4.21 -30.00 24.75
CA ASP A 18 2.79 -29.61 24.88
C ASP A 18 1.83 -30.69 24.35
N TYR A 19 2.31 -31.58 23.48
CA TYR A 19 1.56 -32.72 22.93
C TYR A 19 1.76 -34.00 23.75
N THR A 20 2.44 -33.91 24.90
CA THR A 20 2.69 -35.05 25.79
C THR A 20 1.88 -35.00 27.06
N LEU A 21 1.89 -36.08 27.84
CA LEU A 21 1.25 -36.12 29.17
C LEU A 21 1.74 -35.01 30.11
N ASN A 22 2.93 -34.45 29.88
CA ASN A 22 3.47 -33.34 30.66
C ASN A 22 3.02 -31.96 30.15
N GLY A 23 2.29 -31.91 29.03
CA GLY A 23 1.86 -30.70 28.36
C GLY A 23 0.70 -30.00 29.09
N PRO A 24 0.68 -28.66 29.09
CA PRO A 24 -0.41 -27.91 29.70
C PRO A 24 -1.72 -28.18 28.95
N GLY A 25 -2.70 -28.72 29.67
CA GLY A 25 -4.04 -28.99 29.14
C GLY A 25 -4.22 -30.34 28.45
N PHE A 26 -3.18 -31.18 28.36
CA PHE A 26 -3.29 -32.52 27.80
C PHE A 26 -4.28 -33.39 28.61
N GLU A 27 -4.09 -33.49 29.92
CA GLU A 27 -4.96 -34.28 30.81
C GLU A 27 -6.42 -33.79 30.77
N VAL A 28 -6.61 -32.47 30.80
CA VAL A 28 -7.94 -31.85 30.72
C VAL A 28 -8.62 -32.19 29.38
N PHE A 29 -7.89 -32.17 28.27
CA PHE A 29 -8.43 -32.54 26.97
C PHE A 29 -8.72 -34.05 26.89
N PHE A 30 -7.79 -34.88 27.37
CA PHE A 30 -7.92 -36.33 27.45
C PHE A 30 -9.21 -36.76 28.16
N ASP A 31 -9.55 -36.10 29.28
CA ASP A 31 -10.78 -36.37 30.04
C ASP A 31 -12.07 -36.02 29.28
N THR A 32 -12.00 -35.25 28.19
CA THR A 32 -13.17 -34.93 27.35
C THR A 32 -13.43 -35.93 26.24
N LEU A 33 -12.48 -36.82 25.96
CA LEU A 33 -12.53 -37.80 24.88
C LEU A 33 -13.25 -39.08 25.31
N ASN A 34 -13.75 -39.84 24.34
CA ASN A 34 -14.27 -41.19 24.58
C ASN A 34 -13.14 -42.25 24.63
N ASP A 35 -13.41 -43.45 25.15
CA ASP A 35 -12.37 -44.48 25.32
C ASP A 35 -11.56 -44.77 24.03
N PRO A 36 -12.17 -44.91 22.83
CA PRO A 36 -11.41 -45.07 21.59
C PRO A 36 -10.47 -43.89 21.26
N GLU A 37 -10.96 -42.65 21.42
CA GLU A 37 -10.17 -41.43 21.19
C GLU A 37 -9.04 -41.28 22.23
N GLN A 38 -9.27 -41.72 23.47
CA GLN A 38 -8.26 -41.77 24.53
C GLN A 38 -7.14 -42.75 24.20
N GLU A 39 -7.45 -43.94 23.68
CA GLU A 39 -6.43 -44.88 23.20
C GLU A 39 -5.63 -44.30 22.02
N GLU A 40 -6.31 -43.62 21.09
CA GLU A 40 -5.67 -43.03 19.92
C GLU A 40 -4.75 -41.86 20.29
N ILE A 41 -5.18 -40.94 21.17
CA ILE A 41 -4.35 -39.80 21.59
C ILE A 41 -3.11 -40.25 22.37
N VAL A 42 -3.22 -41.29 23.21
CA VAL A 42 -2.08 -41.89 23.93
C VAL A 42 -1.10 -42.50 22.95
N SER A 43 -1.57 -43.19 21.91
CA SER A 43 -0.71 -43.74 20.86
C SER A 43 0.09 -42.66 20.12
N TYR A 44 -0.50 -41.49 19.83
CA TYR A 44 0.26 -40.38 19.24
C TYR A 44 1.21 -39.72 20.24
N GLU A 45 0.80 -39.59 21.50
CA GLU A 45 1.65 -39.08 22.57
C GLU A 45 2.92 -39.92 22.72
N GLU A 46 2.79 -41.26 22.78
CA GLU A 46 3.92 -42.18 22.90
C GLU A 46 4.88 -42.03 21.70
N GLN A 47 4.33 -41.86 20.49
CA GLN A 47 5.12 -41.60 19.29
C GLN A 47 5.89 -40.27 19.39
N ILE A 48 5.22 -39.19 19.79
CA ILE A 48 5.85 -37.86 19.96
C ILE A 48 6.92 -37.89 21.07
N SER A 49 6.63 -38.50 22.22
CA SER A 49 7.58 -38.70 23.33
C SER A 49 8.81 -39.53 22.91
N SER A 50 8.62 -40.54 22.06
CA SER A 50 9.72 -41.29 21.43
C SER A 50 10.58 -40.41 20.52
N HIS A 51 9.96 -39.53 19.72
CA HIS A 51 10.69 -38.54 18.91
C HIS A 51 11.49 -37.57 19.78
N ILE A 52 10.92 -37.03 20.86
CA ILE A 52 11.63 -36.15 21.81
C ILE A 52 12.88 -36.84 22.36
N THR A 53 12.76 -38.08 22.83
CA THR A 53 13.89 -38.86 23.37
C THR A 53 14.99 -39.08 22.32
N GLN A 54 14.61 -39.33 21.06
CA GLN A 54 15.57 -39.50 19.97
C GLN A 54 16.25 -38.19 19.58
N ILE A 55 15.54 -37.07 19.65
CA ILE A 55 16.11 -35.73 19.45
C ILE A 55 17.14 -35.43 20.54
N GLU A 56 16.82 -35.68 21.82
CA GLU A 56 17.78 -35.52 22.93
C GLU A 56 19.04 -36.36 22.73
N LYS A 57 18.88 -37.61 22.29
CA LYS A 57 20.01 -38.48 21.94
C LYS A 57 20.86 -37.87 20.82
N SER A 58 20.22 -37.34 19.78
CA SER A 58 20.91 -36.71 18.63
C SER A 58 21.69 -35.46 19.05
N ILE A 59 21.14 -34.64 19.96
CA ILE A 59 21.83 -33.50 20.57
C ILE A 59 23.10 -33.95 21.31
N ASN A 60 22.99 -34.99 22.14
CA ASN A 60 24.12 -35.52 22.92
C ASN A 60 25.21 -36.15 22.04
N GLU A 61 24.81 -36.76 20.93
CA GLU A 61 25.71 -37.36 19.94
C GLU A 61 26.29 -36.32 18.95
N GLY A 62 25.75 -35.11 18.93
CA GLY A 62 26.18 -34.05 18.00
C GLY A 62 25.87 -34.39 16.55
N VAL A 63 24.67 -34.93 16.29
CA VAL A 63 24.19 -35.30 14.95
C VAL A 63 22.80 -34.72 14.70
N PHE A 64 22.44 -34.58 13.42
CA PHE A 64 21.07 -34.23 13.04
C PHE A 64 20.13 -35.40 13.29
N TYR A 65 18.90 -35.08 13.67
CA TYR A 65 17.83 -36.05 13.81
C TYR A 65 17.26 -36.44 12.45
N ASP A 66 17.41 -37.71 12.06
CA ASP A 66 17.15 -38.22 10.70
C ASP A 66 15.66 -38.54 10.40
N LYS A 67 14.78 -38.41 11.40
CA LYS A 67 13.35 -38.80 11.30
C LYS A 67 12.39 -37.62 11.47
N LEU A 68 12.81 -36.43 11.07
CA LEU A 68 11.95 -35.22 11.11
C LEU A 68 10.69 -35.37 10.24
N GLN A 69 10.76 -36.07 9.09
CA GLN A 69 9.57 -36.32 8.27
C GLN A 69 8.53 -37.20 8.97
N ALA A 70 8.98 -38.27 9.65
CA ALA A 70 8.08 -39.13 10.41
C ALA A 70 7.39 -38.36 11.55
N LEU A 71 8.11 -37.43 12.20
CA LEU A 71 7.54 -36.54 13.20
C LEU A 71 6.47 -35.61 12.58
N ILE A 72 6.73 -35.01 11.41
CA ILE A 72 5.74 -34.19 10.68
C ILE A 72 4.48 -35.00 10.40
N ASP A 73 4.63 -36.25 9.94
CA ASP A 73 3.50 -37.11 9.60
C ASP A 73 2.64 -37.39 10.84
N VAL A 74 3.27 -37.73 11.98
CA VAL A 74 2.58 -37.95 13.27
C VAL A 74 1.83 -36.68 13.72
N LEU A 75 2.47 -35.51 13.66
CA LEU A 75 1.86 -34.24 14.07
C LEU A 75 0.67 -33.84 13.18
N ASN A 76 0.76 -34.06 11.86
CA ASN A 76 -0.33 -33.80 10.94
C ASN A 76 -1.52 -34.73 11.18
N ILE A 77 -1.25 -36.02 11.41
CA ILE A 77 -2.30 -36.99 11.74
C ILE A 77 -2.95 -36.61 13.08
N PHE A 78 -2.16 -36.33 14.12
CA PHE A 78 -2.65 -35.87 15.41
C PHE A 78 -3.59 -34.66 15.26
N ASN A 79 -3.16 -33.63 14.54
CA ASN A 79 -3.94 -32.40 14.40
C ASN A 79 -5.24 -32.60 13.59
N ASN A 80 -5.24 -33.55 12.64
CA ASN A 80 -6.43 -33.92 11.89
C ASN A 80 -7.41 -34.76 12.74
N SER A 81 -6.90 -35.66 13.59
CA SER A 81 -7.72 -36.45 14.52
C SER A 81 -8.26 -35.60 15.67
N PHE A 82 -7.50 -34.62 16.17
CA PHE A 82 -7.82 -33.81 17.35
C PHE A 82 -7.79 -32.29 17.06
N PRO A 83 -8.66 -31.77 16.17
CA PRO A 83 -8.66 -30.36 15.76
C PRO A 83 -9.11 -29.40 16.87
N THR A 84 -9.56 -29.89 18.02
CA THR A 84 -9.96 -29.11 19.20
C THR A 84 -8.91 -29.11 20.31
N PHE A 85 -7.75 -29.72 20.09
CA PHE A 85 -6.67 -29.74 21.08
C PHE A 85 -6.22 -28.31 21.45
N PRO A 86 -6.09 -27.96 22.74
CA PRO A 86 -5.96 -26.57 23.20
C PRO A 86 -4.64 -25.87 22.84
N VAL A 87 -3.59 -26.62 22.47
CA VAL A 87 -2.27 -26.07 22.14
C VAL A 87 -1.94 -26.33 20.67
N GLN A 88 -2.48 -25.50 19.78
CA GLN A 88 -2.19 -25.57 18.34
C GLN A 88 -1.06 -24.61 17.97
N ARG A 89 0.18 -25.07 18.17
CA ARG A 89 1.39 -24.40 17.64
C ARG A 89 1.99 -25.16 16.48
N LEU A 90 1.19 -25.98 15.80
CA LEU A 90 1.63 -26.85 14.71
C LEU A 90 2.39 -26.08 13.63
N GLU A 91 1.86 -24.95 13.17
CA GLU A 91 2.49 -24.13 12.14
C GLU A 91 3.90 -23.66 12.52
N GLU A 92 4.08 -23.26 13.77
CA GLU A 92 5.37 -22.84 14.32
C GLU A 92 6.35 -24.03 14.46
N ILE A 93 5.84 -25.19 14.88
CA ILE A 93 6.61 -26.44 14.91
C ILE A 93 7.08 -26.82 13.49
N LEU A 94 6.18 -26.78 12.52
CA LEU A 94 6.50 -27.09 11.12
C LEU A 94 7.53 -26.11 10.54
N LEU A 95 7.45 -24.82 10.89
CA LEU A 95 8.44 -23.83 10.50
C LEU A 95 9.82 -24.11 11.13
N ILE A 96 9.87 -24.46 12.41
CA ILE A 96 11.12 -24.85 13.08
C ILE A 96 11.72 -26.09 12.41
N ILE A 97 10.92 -27.13 12.16
CA ILE A 97 11.38 -28.34 11.47
C ILE A 97 11.88 -28.00 10.05
N LYS A 98 11.19 -27.12 9.32
CA LYS A 98 11.61 -26.66 8.00
C LYS A 98 12.99 -26.00 8.03
N ILE A 99 13.23 -25.13 9.01
CA ILE A 99 14.53 -24.47 9.18
C ILE A 99 15.63 -25.50 9.51
N ILE A 100 15.35 -26.44 10.42
CA ILE A 100 16.31 -27.51 10.78
C ILE A 100 16.67 -28.36 9.56
N ASN A 101 15.67 -28.82 8.82
CA ASN A 101 15.88 -29.60 7.58
C ASN A 101 16.72 -28.83 6.56
N PHE A 102 16.46 -27.53 6.40
CA PHE A 102 17.23 -26.69 5.48
C PHE A 102 18.70 -26.57 5.92
N ILE A 103 18.96 -26.34 7.22
CA ILE A 103 20.32 -26.30 7.76
C ILE A 103 21.04 -27.63 7.52
N GLU A 104 20.38 -28.76 7.78
CA GLU A 104 20.94 -30.10 7.56
C GLU A 104 21.33 -30.33 6.09
N ILE A 105 20.48 -29.93 5.15
CA ILE A 105 20.72 -30.05 3.71
C ILE A 105 21.94 -29.20 3.30
N GLU A 106 21.99 -27.93 3.70
CA GLU A 106 23.11 -27.03 3.38
C GLU A 106 24.44 -27.55 3.94
N VAL A 107 24.42 -28.00 5.20
CA VAL A 107 25.58 -28.58 5.86
C VAL A 107 26.07 -29.82 5.13
N SER A 108 25.17 -30.77 4.88
CA SER A 108 25.50 -32.05 4.24
C SER A 108 25.97 -31.86 2.81
N GLY A 109 25.40 -30.88 2.09
CA GLY A 109 25.79 -30.51 0.73
C GLY A 109 27.15 -29.80 0.64
N SER A 110 27.56 -29.07 1.69
CA SER A 110 28.82 -28.33 1.71
C SER A 110 30.08 -29.22 1.80
N GLY A 111 29.93 -30.48 2.26
CA GLY A 111 31.04 -31.38 2.54
C GLY A 111 31.90 -30.96 3.74
N SER A 112 31.51 -29.92 4.47
CA SER A 112 32.18 -29.46 5.70
C SER A 112 31.58 -30.12 6.94
N VAL A 113 32.43 -30.41 7.94
CA VAL A 113 31.95 -30.89 9.24
C VAL A 113 31.29 -29.73 9.97
N PHE A 114 30.01 -29.87 10.29
CA PHE A 114 29.30 -28.86 11.04
C PHE A 114 29.70 -28.86 12.51
N ASP A 115 30.16 -27.71 12.98
CA ASP A 115 30.54 -27.54 14.37
C ASP A 115 29.33 -27.15 15.23
N PHE A 116 28.79 -28.15 15.92
CA PHE A 116 27.71 -28.01 16.88
C PHE A 116 28.10 -27.24 18.15
N THR A 117 29.41 -27.05 18.41
CA THR A 117 29.93 -26.40 19.61
C THR A 117 30.02 -24.89 19.50
N ILE A 118 29.88 -24.34 18.28
CA ILE A 118 29.82 -22.89 18.07
C ILE A 118 28.63 -22.33 18.86
N ASN A 119 28.90 -21.27 19.62
CA ASN A 119 27.89 -20.58 20.39
C ASN A 119 27.17 -19.54 19.53
N VAL A 120 25.85 -19.53 19.64
CA VAL A 120 24.95 -18.50 19.10
C VAL A 120 24.65 -17.49 20.20
N ASP A 121 24.75 -16.20 19.87
CA ASP A 121 24.29 -15.15 20.77
C ASP A 121 22.80 -14.93 20.59
N GLU A 122 21.99 -15.52 21.46
CA GLU A 122 20.55 -15.32 21.49
C GLU A 122 20.14 -13.87 21.81
N THR A 123 21.05 -13.03 22.32
CA THR A 123 20.74 -11.64 22.68
C THR A 123 20.95 -10.67 21.53
N LEU A 124 21.50 -11.13 20.41
CA LEU A 124 21.86 -10.31 19.27
C LEU A 124 20.66 -9.70 18.56
N PHE A 125 19.61 -10.50 18.38
CA PHE A 125 18.41 -10.14 17.65
C PHE A 125 17.18 -10.08 18.57
N CYS A 126 16.21 -9.27 18.20
CA CYS A 126 14.81 -9.39 18.62
C CYS A 126 13.95 -9.79 17.43
N PHE A 127 12.74 -10.28 17.72
CA PHE A 127 11.74 -10.66 16.73
C PHE A 127 10.46 -9.90 17.03
N GLU A 128 10.14 -8.92 16.20
CA GLU A 128 9.13 -7.91 16.47
C GLU A 128 8.04 -7.92 15.40
N PRO A 129 6.75 -7.91 15.77
CA PRO A 129 5.68 -7.74 14.80
C PRO A 129 5.73 -6.33 14.21
N LEU A 130 5.54 -6.25 12.90
CA LEU A 130 5.45 -5.00 12.16
C LEU A 130 3.97 -4.75 11.81
N PRO A 131 3.29 -3.81 12.48
CA PRO A 131 1.87 -3.52 12.24
C PRO A 131 1.63 -2.76 10.92
N ILE A 132 2.69 -2.38 10.21
CA ILE A 132 2.63 -1.63 8.97
C ILE A 132 2.74 -2.61 7.80
N LEU A 133 1.77 -2.55 6.89
CA LEU A 133 1.76 -3.35 5.67
C LEU A 133 2.95 -2.97 4.76
N LEU A 134 3.77 -3.96 4.42
CA LEU A 134 4.83 -3.86 3.43
C LEU A 134 4.38 -4.52 2.13
N SER A 135 4.71 -3.92 0.99
CA SER A 135 4.45 -4.55 -0.32
C SER A 135 5.40 -5.71 -0.64
N HIS A 136 6.57 -5.73 -0.01
CA HIS A 136 7.56 -6.79 -0.14
C HIS A 136 7.78 -7.45 1.21
N ILE A 137 7.42 -8.72 1.28
CA ILE A 137 7.57 -9.62 2.42
C ILE A 137 8.63 -10.67 2.11
N ASN A 138 9.07 -11.43 3.11
CA ASN A 138 10.09 -12.47 2.95
C ASN A 138 11.36 -11.91 2.29
N PHE A 139 11.94 -10.92 2.96
CA PHE A 139 13.09 -10.14 2.49
C PHE A 139 14.26 -10.28 3.47
N LEU A 140 15.48 -10.31 2.92
CA LEU A 140 16.71 -10.35 3.69
C LEU A 140 17.69 -9.28 3.19
N TYR A 141 18.18 -8.48 4.12
CA TYR A 141 19.46 -7.82 4.01
C TYR A 141 20.45 -8.52 4.94
N TYR A 142 21.53 -9.07 4.38
CA TYR A 142 22.57 -9.74 5.15
C TYR A 142 23.86 -8.94 5.09
N ASP A 143 24.40 -8.61 6.26
CA ASP A 143 25.72 -8.03 6.43
C ASP A 143 26.68 -9.10 6.95
N SER A 144 27.53 -9.61 6.05
CA SER A 144 28.51 -10.65 6.36
C SER A 144 29.64 -10.18 7.27
N LEU A 145 29.86 -8.86 7.39
CA LEU A 145 30.93 -8.29 8.21
C LEU A 145 30.44 -8.01 9.63
N ASP A 146 29.17 -7.66 9.77
CA ASP A 146 28.53 -7.36 11.05
C ASP A 146 27.10 -7.88 11.06
N LEU A 147 26.93 -9.10 11.60
CA LEU A 147 25.66 -9.82 11.60
C LEU A 147 24.54 -9.00 12.24
N GLU A 148 24.83 -8.17 13.25
CA GLU A 148 23.86 -7.32 13.94
C GLU A 148 23.14 -6.32 13.02
N ASN A 149 23.78 -5.94 11.92
CA ASN A 149 23.19 -5.01 10.94
C ASN A 149 22.31 -5.73 9.91
N SER A 150 22.15 -7.04 10.02
CA SER A 150 21.25 -7.80 9.15
C SER A 150 19.79 -7.56 9.53
N VAL A 151 18.92 -7.58 8.54
CA VAL A 151 17.48 -7.36 8.70
C VAL A 151 16.72 -8.41 7.91
N VAL A 152 15.80 -9.11 8.58
CA VAL A 152 14.96 -10.12 7.95
C VAL A 152 13.50 -9.76 8.16
N VAL A 153 12.74 -9.67 7.08
CA VAL A 153 11.28 -9.50 7.11
C VAL A 153 10.64 -10.83 6.75
N LEU A 154 9.75 -11.33 7.59
CA LEU A 154 9.07 -12.60 7.40
C LEU A 154 7.56 -12.41 7.48
N ASP A 155 6.84 -12.97 6.53
CA ASP A 155 5.38 -13.03 6.58
C ASP A 155 4.95 -14.40 7.12
N LEU A 156 4.42 -14.40 8.34
CA LEU A 156 3.88 -15.58 8.97
C LEU A 156 2.39 -15.79 8.66
N THR A 157 1.76 -14.90 7.86
CA THR A 157 0.38 -15.10 7.39
C THR A 157 0.30 -16.07 6.21
N ASN A 158 1.40 -16.24 5.47
CA ASN A 158 1.50 -17.15 4.34
C ASN A 158 2.75 -18.04 4.44
N LEU A 159 2.61 -19.17 5.15
CA LEU A 159 3.70 -20.11 5.36
C LEU A 159 4.21 -20.77 4.07
N ALA A 160 3.38 -20.86 3.02
CA ALA A 160 3.82 -21.42 1.75
C ALA A 160 4.89 -20.53 1.08
N ASP A 161 4.65 -19.21 1.06
CA ASP A 161 5.60 -18.23 0.53
C ASP A 161 6.86 -18.14 1.40
N LEU A 162 6.72 -18.24 2.72
CA LEU A 162 7.85 -18.29 3.64
C LEU A 162 8.71 -19.54 3.43
N ASN A 163 8.09 -20.71 3.28
CA ASN A 163 8.80 -21.95 2.99
C ASN A 163 9.57 -21.86 1.67
N ALA A 164 8.96 -21.28 0.62
CA ALA A 164 9.63 -21.04 -0.65
C ALA A 164 10.81 -20.07 -0.51
N PHE A 165 10.70 -19.06 0.36
CA PHE A 165 11.80 -18.14 0.65
C PHE A 165 12.96 -18.83 1.36
N ILE A 166 12.69 -19.70 2.35
CA ILE A 166 13.72 -20.51 3.00
C ILE A 166 14.39 -21.45 1.98
N ASP A 167 13.59 -22.14 1.16
CA ASP A 167 14.08 -23.08 0.13
C ASP A 167 14.89 -22.41 -0.97
N SER A 168 14.76 -21.09 -1.16
CA SER A 168 15.55 -20.33 -2.13
C SER A 168 17.05 -20.28 -1.77
N GLY A 169 17.41 -20.64 -0.54
CA GLY A 169 18.79 -20.61 -0.04
C GLY A 169 19.37 -19.21 0.13
N GLN A 170 18.52 -18.18 0.11
CA GLN A 170 18.96 -16.80 0.31
C GLN A 170 19.35 -16.51 1.76
N MET A 171 18.83 -17.28 2.74
CA MET A 171 19.13 -17.10 4.16
C MET A 171 20.41 -17.81 4.59
N PRO A 172 21.44 -17.09 5.08
CA PRO A 172 22.62 -17.70 5.67
C PRO A 172 22.28 -18.48 6.94
N ILE A 173 23.06 -19.53 7.21
CA ILE A 173 22.90 -20.40 8.39
C ILE A 173 22.86 -19.59 9.70
N ASP A 174 23.70 -18.57 9.85
CA ASP A 174 23.73 -17.74 11.08
C ASP A 174 22.42 -17.00 11.34
N ILE A 175 21.74 -16.56 10.27
CA ILE A 175 20.42 -15.92 10.36
C ILE A 175 19.35 -16.94 10.72
N LEU A 176 19.42 -18.15 10.18
CA LEU A 176 18.51 -19.24 10.53
C LEU A 176 18.65 -19.63 12.00
N PHE A 177 19.87 -19.69 12.53
CA PHE A 177 20.10 -19.88 13.96
C PHE A 177 19.52 -18.75 14.79
N ALA A 178 19.76 -17.49 14.41
CA ALA A 178 19.16 -16.35 15.07
C ALA A 178 17.62 -16.44 15.09
N LEU A 179 17.00 -16.82 13.98
CA LEU A 179 15.56 -17.04 13.90
C LEU A 179 15.08 -18.18 14.81
N LEU A 180 15.78 -19.32 14.79
CA LEU A 180 15.48 -20.46 15.68
C LEU A 180 15.53 -20.07 17.15
N THR A 181 16.45 -19.18 17.56
CA THR A 181 16.47 -18.70 18.95
C THR A 181 15.19 -17.96 19.32
N LYS A 182 14.45 -17.38 18.37
CA LYS A 182 13.26 -16.56 18.65
C LYS A 182 11.95 -17.31 18.50
N LEU A 183 11.90 -18.28 17.60
CA LEU A 183 10.72 -19.15 17.45
C LEU A 183 10.54 -20.05 18.67
N GLY A 184 9.29 -20.26 19.07
CA GLY A 184 8.89 -21.14 20.16
C GLY A 184 9.03 -20.54 21.56
N GLN A 185 9.71 -19.39 21.74
CA GLN A 185 10.09 -18.88 23.08
C GLN A 185 8.93 -18.40 23.96
N GLY A 186 7.88 -17.85 23.36
CA GLY A 186 6.73 -17.32 24.09
C GLY A 186 5.78 -18.40 24.59
N VAL A 187 4.95 -18.04 25.59
CA VAL A 187 3.79 -18.85 26.03
C VAL A 187 2.70 -18.86 24.96
N VAL A 188 2.60 -17.78 24.18
CA VAL A 188 1.67 -17.62 23.07
C VAL A 188 2.40 -17.94 21.77
N ALA A 189 1.69 -18.58 20.84
CA ALA A 189 2.15 -18.77 19.47
C ALA A 189 2.54 -17.43 18.84
N VAL A 190 3.53 -17.45 17.95
CA VAL A 190 3.82 -16.25 17.16
C VAL A 190 2.60 -15.95 16.29
N ALA A 191 2.09 -14.71 16.39
CA ALA A 191 0.89 -14.33 15.66
C ALA A 191 1.13 -14.39 14.14
N PRO A 192 0.16 -14.87 13.34
CA PRO A 192 0.23 -14.84 11.88
C PRO A 192 0.24 -13.38 11.43
N SER A 193 1.43 -12.83 11.25
CA SER A 193 1.69 -11.42 11.01
C SER A 193 3.05 -11.25 10.33
N ILE A 194 3.30 -10.05 9.82
CA ILE A 194 4.63 -9.69 9.33
C ILE A 194 5.52 -9.42 10.55
N ASN A 195 6.62 -10.14 10.66
CA ASN A 195 7.59 -10.02 11.74
C ASN A 195 8.96 -9.66 11.18
N VAL A 196 9.76 -8.97 11.99
CA VAL A 196 11.11 -8.55 11.62
C VAL A 196 12.11 -9.10 12.62
N LEU A 197 13.12 -9.80 12.12
CA LEU A 197 14.32 -10.16 12.87
C LEU A 197 15.34 -9.04 12.66
N ILE A 198 15.68 -8.32 13.73
CA ILE A 198 16.56 -7.15 13.72
C ILE A 198 17.33 -7.07 15.04
N ARG A 199 18.39 -6.26 15.10
CA ARG A 199 19.19 -6.06 16.31
C ARG A 199 18.33 -5.80 17.55
N SER A 200 18.69 -6.43 18.66
CA SER A 200 17.90 -6.46 19.89
C SER A 200 17.69 -5.09 20.54
N ASP A 201 18.56 -4.11 20.29
CA ASP A 201 18.40 -2.74 20.79
C ASP A 201 17.24 -1.96 20.12
N GLN A 202 16.63 -2.53 19.08
CA GLN A 202 15.44 -1.98 18.42
C GLN A 202 14.12 -2.46 19.06
N LEU A 203 14.17 -3.33 20.07
CA LEU A 203 12.98 -3.87 20.75
C LEU A 203 11.99 -2.76 21.12
N GLY A 204 10.72 -2.93 20.74
CA GLY A 204 9.64 -1.96 20.96
C GLY A 204 9.70 -0.67 20.12
N ASN A 205 10.69 -0.48 19.25
CA ASN A 205 10.86 0.74 18.44
C ASN A 205 10.33 0.55 17.00
N THR A 206 9.03 0.27 16.88
CA THR A 206 8.37 -0.08 15.61
C THR A 206 8.63 0.90 14.48
N ASN A 207 8.63 2.21 14.75
CA ASN A 207 8.86 3.23 13.72
C ASN A 207 10.30 3.20 13.18
N SER A 208 11.28 2.97 14.05
CA SER A 208 12.69 2.88 13.64
C SER A 208 12.96 1.59 12.90
N ILE A 209 12.35 0.47 13.34
CA ILE A 209 12.37 -0.81 12.62
C ILE A 209 11.80 -0.63 11.21
N PHE A 210 10.61 -0.03 11.09
CA PHE A 210 10.00 0.23 9.79
C PHE A 210 10.90 1.09 8.89
N ALA A 211 11.45 2.19 9.41
CA ALA A 211 12.32 3.07 8.62
C ALA A 211 13.58 2.34 8.14
N CYS A 212 14.18 1.50 8.99
CA CYS A 212 15.34 0.68 8.63
C CYS A 212 15.00 -0.32 7.52
N VAL A 213 13.94 -1.12 7.71
CA VAL A 213 13.44 -2.08 6.72
C VAL A 213 13.11 -1.39 5.40
N ALA A 214 12.36 -0.28 5.45
CA ALA A 214 11.97 0.50 4.29
C ALA A 214 13.21 1.01 3.53
N LEU A 215 14.23 1.48 4.23
CA LEU A 215 15.46 1.95 3.60
C LEU A 215 16.21 0.81 2.90
N HIS A 216 16.30 -0.38 3.50
CA HIS A 216 16.90 -1.55 2.87
C HIS A 216 16.11 -2.03 1.63
N LEU A 217 14.77 -2.01 1.70
CA LEU A 217 13.91 -2.33 0.56
C LEU A 217 14.13 -1.32 -0.59
N VAL A 218 14.04 -0.01 -0.32
CA VAL A 218 14.21 1.03 -1.35
C VAL A 218 15.63 1.02 -1.93
N LYS A 219 16.66 0.86 -1.10
CA LYS A 219 18.06 0.71 -1.56
C LYS A 219 18.21 -0.48 -2.51
N SER A 220 17.39 -1.51 -2.36
CA SER A 220 17.36 -2.70 -3.20
C SER A 220 16.42 -2.58 -4.41
N GLY A 221 15.88 -1.39 -4.68
CA GLY A 221 14.93 -1.15 -5.78
C GLY A 221 13.55 -1.78 -5.57
N LYS A 222 13.21 -2.15 -4.33
CA LYS A 222 11.91 -2.73 -3.97
C LYS A 222 10.96 -1.64 -3.46
N LEU A 223 9.67 -1.90 -3.63
CA LEU A 223 8.62 -1.02 -3.13
C LEU A 223 8.40 -1.27 -1.63
N VAL A 224 8.06 -0.22 -0.89
CA VAL A 224 7.66 -0.30 0.52
C VAL A 224 6.14 -0.29 0.64
N HIS A 225 5.47 0.42 -0.25
CA HIS A 225 4.02 0.58 -0.29
C HIS A 225 3.41 -0.18 -1.46
N SER A 226 2.11 -0.49 -1.36
CA SER A 226 1.34 -1.07 -2.46
C SER A 226 0.81 0.06 -3.36
N PRO A 227 1.13 0.06 -4.68
CA PRO A 227 0.58 1.04 -5.61
C PRO A 227 -0.95 1.02 -5.62
N SER A 228 -1.55 2.19 -5.82
CA SER A 228 -3.00 2.33 -5.95
C SER A 228 -3.33 2.56 -7.41
N ASN A 229 -3.87 1.54 -8.07
CA ASN A 229 -4.19 1.62 -9.48
C ASN A 229 -5.60 2.18 -9.70
N TYR A 230 -5.77 2.95 -10.78
CA TYR A 230 -7.05 3.42 -11.31
C TYR A 230 -7.26 2.79 -12.68
N SER A 231 -8.07 1.72 -12.71
CA SER A 231 -8.29 0.89 -13.90
C SER A 231 -9.58 1.23 -14.65
N SER A 232 -10.37 2.18 -14.15
CA SER A 232 -11.58 2.63 -14.84
C SER A 232 -11.23 3.32 -16.15
N LEU A 233 -12.03 3.05 -17.19
CA LEU A 233 -12.00 3.83 -18.40
C LEU A 233 -12.46 5.27 -18.10
N PRO A 234 -12.00 6.26 -18.89
CA PRO A 234 -12.42 7.63 -18.68
C PRO A 234 -13.94 7.78 -18.69
N THR A 235 -14.46 8.48 -17.70
CA THR A 235 -15.88 8.77 -17.54
C THR A 235 -16.26 9.83 -18.57
N VAL A 236 -17.03 9.43 -19.58
CA VAL A 236 -17.57 10.32 -20.61
C VAL A 236 -19.04 10.00 -20.83
N ASN A 237 -19.88 11.03 -20.83
CA ASN A 237 -21.30 10.87 -21.10
C ASN A 237 -21.52 10.19 -22.45
N VAL A 238 -22.17 9.03 -22.44
CA VAL A 238 -22.38 8.16 -23.60
C VAL A 238 -23.10 8.82 -24.78
N ASN A 239 -23.82 9.92 -24.53
CA ASN A 239 -24.54 10.65 -25.56
C ASN A 239 -23.65 11.64 -26.34
N ARG A 240 -22.42 11.88 -25.88
CA ARG A 240 -21.47 12.76 -26.58
C ARG A 240 -20.90 12.05 -27.79
N LYS A 241 -21.00 12.71 -28.94
CA LYS A 241 -20.55 12.17 -30.22
C LYS A 241 -19.34 12.96 -30.71
N ILE A 242 -18.28 12.24 -31.05
CA ILE A 242 -17.14 12.80 -31.77
C ILE A 242 -17.54 12.92 -33.24
N LEU A 243 -17.60 14.15 -33.76
CA LEU A 243 -18.07 14.41 -35.11
C LEU A 243 -16.89 14.67 -36.06
N SER A 244 -16.80 13.93 -37.16
CA SER A 244 -15.68 14.02 -38.12
C SER A 244 -15.55 15.38 -38.82
N ASN A 245 -16.60 16.21 -38.79
CA ASN A 245 -16.60 17.55 -39.38
C ASN A 245 -16.11 18.65 -38.42
N LYS A 246 -15.74 18.30 -37.19
CA LYS A 246 -15.19 19.24 -36.20
C LYS A 246 -13.67 19.32 -36.28
N LYS A 247 -13.12 20.51 -36.00
CA LYS A 247 -11.69 20.83 -36.11
C LYS A 247 -10.91 20.43 -34.84
N TYR A 248 -10.86 19.14 -34.54
CA TYR A 248 -10.19 18.65 -33.33
C TYR A 248 -8.66 18.80 -33.35
N GLN A 249 -8.04 19.12 -34.50
CA GLN A 249 -6.58 19.31 -34.59
C GLN A 249 -6.04 20.40 -33.66
N GLN A 250 -6.89 21.35 -33.24
CA GLN A 250 -6.55 22.39 -32.27
C GLN A 250 -6.33 21.87 -30.84
N PHE A 251 -6.58 20.57 -30.61
CA PHE A 251 -6.40 19.86 -29.36
C PHE A 251 -5.35 18.75 -29.48
N ASN A 252 -4.49 18.75 -30.51
CA ASN A 252 -3.46 17.72 -30.68
C ASN A 252 -2.62 17.51 -29.41
N ASP A 253 -2.14 18.58 -28.78
CA ASP A 253 -1.38 18.48 -27.53
C ASP A 253 -2.24 17.91 -26.39
N SER A 254 -3.48 18.36 -26.26
CA SER A 254 -4.45 17.83 -25.28
C SER A 254 -4.71 16.33 -25.49
N LEU A 255 -4.80 15.88 -26.74
CA LEU A 255 -4.99 14.47 -27.09
C LEU A 255 -3.75 13.64 -26.75
N GLN A 256 -2.53 14.18 -26.93
CA GLN A 256 -1.31 13.52 -26.47
C GLN A 256 -1.28 13.39 -24.94
N ILE A 257 -1.67 14.44 -24.20
CA ILE A 257 -1.78 14.37 -22.73
C ILE A 257 -2.81 13.32 -22.29
N LEU A 258 -3.96 13.23 -22.98
CA LEU A 258 -4.95 12.19 -22.71
C LEU A 258 -4.45 10.78 -23.06
N SER A 259 -3.61 10.64 -24.09
CA SER A 259 -2.96 9.36 -24.40
C SER A 259 -1.99 8.96 -23.29
N GLU A 260 -1.19 9.89 -22.78
CA GLU A 260 -0.33 9.66 -21.61
C GLU A 260 -1.15 9.30 -20.37
N TYR A 261 -2.27 9.99 -20.14
CA TYR A 261 -3.23 9.63 -19.08
C TYR A 261 -3.72 8.19 -19.19
N ASN A 262 -4.07 7.74 -20.40
CA ASN A 262 -4.52 6.37 -20.64
C ASN A 262 -3.42 5.32 -20.46
N ALA A 263 -2.16 5.68 -20.69
CA ALA A 263 -1.02 4.79 -20.49
C ALA A 263 -0.68 4.57 -19.00
N GLN A 264 -1.04 5.50 -18.12
CA GLN A 264 -0.82 5.37 -16.68
C GLN A 264 -1.81 4.40 -16.05
N GLN A 265 -1.34 3.63 -15.06
CA GLN A 265 -2.19 2.82 -14.18
C GLN A 265 -2.29 3.40 -12.78
N ASP A 266 -1.24 4.08 -12.31
CA ASP A 266 -1.20 4.67 -11.00
C ASP A 266 -2.18 5.85 -10.86
N ILE A 267 -2.95 5.87 -9.78
CA ILE A 267 -3.99 6.88 -9.55
C ILE A 267 -3.42 8.29 -9.36
N LEU A 268 -2.26 8.42 -8.71
CA LEU A 268 -1.63 9.71 -8.44
C LEU A 268 -1.06 10.28 -9.73
N ASP A 269 -0.39 9.44 -10.54
CA ASP A 269 0.10 9.84 -11.86
C ASP A 269 -1.05 10.19 -12.81
N LYS A 270 -2.13 9.40 -12.85
CA LYS A 270 -3.34 9.74 -13.62
C LYS A 270 -3.88 11.10 -13.22
N TYR A 271 -3.98 11.37 -11.92
CA TYR A 271 -4.44 12.66 -11.44
C TYR A 271 -3.53 13.81 -11.91
N LEU A 272 -2.20 13.65 -11.85
CA LEU A 272 -1.27 14.66 -12.36
C LEU A 272 -1.43 14.87 -13.88
N ARG A 273 -1.61 13.80 -14.67
CA ARG A 273 -1.80 13.90 -16.12
C ARG A 273 -3.10 14.61 -16.49
N ILE A 274 -4.22 14.30 -15.83
CA ILE A 274 -5.47 15.02 -16.10
C ILE A 274 -5.41 16.46 -15.58
N TYR A 275 -4.69 16.71 -14.48
CA TYR A 275 -4.44 18.09 -14.01
C TYR A 275 -3.64 18.91 -15.03
N HIS A 276 -2.59 18.35 -15.66
CA HIS A 276 -1.87 19.04 -16.73
C HIS A 276 -2.78 19.43 -17.91
N LEU A 277 -3.79 18.62 -18.21
CA LEU A 277 -4.79 18.98 -19.22
C LEU A 277 -5.67 20.16 -18.77
N ILE A 278 -6.11 20.17 -17.51
CA ILE A 278 -6.83 21.31 -16.92
C ILE A 278 -5.96 22.57 -16.94
N GLU A 279 -4.68 22.46 -16.61
CA GLU A 279 -3.71 23.55 -16.68
C GLU A 279 -3.57 24.09 -18.12
N ASN A 280 -3.53 23.21 -19.12
CA ASN A 280 -3.57 23.63 -20.52
C ASN A 280 -4.82 24.47 -20.83
N PHE A 281 -5.99 24.06 -20.33
CA PHE A 281 -7.23 24.84 -20.50
C PHE A 281 -7.23 26.16 -19.72
N MET A 282 -6.62 26.20 -18.54
CA MET A 282 -6.45 27.42 -17.74
C MET A 282 -5.72 28.52 -18.54
N PHE A 283 -4.69 28.14 -19.31
CA PHE A 283 -3.97 29.06 -20.17
C PHE A 283 -4.65 29.29 -21.53
N LYS A 284 -5.39 28.31 -22.05
CA LYS A 284 -6.13 28.45 -23.32
C LYS A 284 -7.32 29.40 -23.21
N LEU A 285 -8.03 29.40 -22.08
CA LEU A 285 -9.20 30.25 -21.82
C LEU A 285 -8.97 31.76 -22.09
N PRO A 286 -7.94 32.41 -21.51
CA PRO A 286 -7.70 33.82 -21.78
C PRO A 286 -7.32 34.09 -23.24
N VAL A 287 -6.67 33.16 -23.93
CA VAL A 287 -6.33 33.28 -25.36
C VAL A 287 -7.59 33.21 -26.22
N VAL A 288 -8.46 32.24 -25.98
CA VAL A 288 -9.76 32.11 -26.66
C VAL A 288 -10.63 33.34 -26.43
N THR A 289 -10.67 33.84 -25.19
CA THR A 289 -11.41 35.06 -24.84
C THR A 289 -10.94 36.27 -25.67
N LEU A 290 -9.63 36.42 -25.86
CA LEU A 290 -9.06 37.49 -26.67
C LEU A 290 -9.32 37.29 -28.16
N GLU A 291 -9.15 36.07 -28.68
CA GLU A 291 -9.47 35.71 -30.06
C GLU A 291 -10.90 36.10 -30.46
N ARG A 292 -11.85 35.85 -29.56
CA ARG A 292 -13.26 36.18 -29.75
C ARG A 292 -13.56 37.66 -29.70
N ALA A 293 -12.88 38.40 -28.82
CA ALA A 293 -13.04 39.83 -28.72
C ALA A 293 -12.60 40.56 -30.00
N HIS A 294 -11.61 39.99 -30.72
CA HIS A 294 -11.02 40.63 -31.89
C HIS A 294 -11.66 40.27 -33.24
N GLN A 295 -12.51 39.24 -33.36
CA GLN A 295 -13.27 38.93 -34.60
C GLN A 295 -12.46 39.06 -35.92
N ASN A 296 -11.26 38.46 -36.00
CA ASN A 296 -10.31 38.57 -37.14
C ASN A 296 -9.60 39.92 -37.34
N THR A 297 -9.67 40.84 -36.38
CA THR A 297 -8.83 42.05 -36.37
C THR A 297 -7.43 41.74 -35.82
N PRO A 298 -6.38 42.46 -36.30
CA PRO A 298 -5.03 42.26 -35.78
C PRO A 298 -4.92 42.60 -34.29
N PHE A 299 -4.11 41.83 -33.55
CA PHE A 299 -3.83 42.08 -32.14
C PHE A 299 -2.86 43.25 -31.94
N SER A 300 -3.14 44.12 -30.98
CA SER A 300 -2.20 45.17 -30.58
C SER A 300 -1.25 44.68 -29.47
N ILE A 301 -0.12 45.40 -29.29
CA ILE A 301 0.79 45.18 -28.15
C ILE A 301 0.07 45.32 -26.80
N ARG A 302 -0.99 46.14 -26.74
CA ARG A 302 -1.82 46.31 -25.53
C ARG A 302 -2.59 45.03 -25.20
N ASP A 303 -3.07 44.31 -26.22
CA ASP A 303 -3.83 43.07 -26.04
C ASP A 303 -2.94 41.94 -25.53
N PHE A 304 -1.67 41.88 -25.99
CA PHE A 304 -0.67 40.99 -25.42
C PHE A 304 -0.34 41.32 -23.97
N ARG A 305 -0.19 42.61 -23.61
CA ARG A 305 -0.01 43.00 -22.20
C ARG A 305 -1.19 42.59 -21.32
N LEU A 306 -2.41 42.70 -21.84
CA LEU A 306 -3.61 42.24 -21.14
C LEU A 306 -3.64 40.71 -21.00
N LEU A 307 -3.23 39.96 -22.03
CA LEU A 307 -3.06 38.51 -21.96
C LEU A 307 -2.07 38.13 -20.85
N TYR A 308 -0.86 38.70 -20.88
CA TYR A 308 0.17 38.45 -19.87
C TYR A 308 -0.32 38.77 -18.45
N SER A 309 -0.99 39.90 -18.24
CA SER A 309 -1.53 40.26 -16.91
C SER A 309 -2.63 39.31 -16.41
N ARG A 310 -3.31 38.59 -17.31
CA ARG A 310 -4.31 37.57 -16.95
C ARG A 310 -3.65 36.23 -16.65
N ILE A 311 -2.52 35.95 -17.29
CA ILE A 311 -1.69 34.75 -17.08
C ILE A 311 -0.87 34.87 -15.80
N ASP A 312 -0.41 36.08 -15.44
CA ASP A 312 0.38 36.39 -14.23
C ASP A 312 -0.44 36.34 -12.91
N LYS A 313 -1.60 35.69 -12.92
CA LYS A 313 -2.42 35.47 -11.72
C LYS A 313 -1.96 34.20 -11.01
N SER A 314 -2.23 34.10 -9.72
CA SER A 314 -1.99 32.85 -8.99
C SER A 314 -2.76 31.68 -9.62
N GLU A 315 -2.11 30.52 -9.70
CA GLU A 315 -2.63 29.28 -10.29
C GLU A 315 -4.06 28.97 -9.80
N ILE A 316 -4.29 29.04 -8.48
CA ILE A 316 -5.61 28.85 -7.87
C ILE A 316 -6.65 29.87 -8.35
N SER A 317 -6.27 31.11 -8.64
CA SER A 317 -7.20 32.11 -9.16
C SER A 317 -7.62 31.78 -10.59
N VAL A 318 -6.71 31.30 -11.42
CA VAL A 318 -7.00 30.93 -12.80
C VAL A 318 -7.87 29.67 -12.83
N LEU A 319 -7.56 28.68 -12.00
CA LEU A 319 -8.35 27.46 -11.85
C LEU A 319 -9.78 27.76 -11.39
N LYS A 320 -9.96 28.62 -10.38
CA LYS A 320 -11.29 29.05 -9.92
C LYS A 320 -12.12 29.67 -11.05
N ASN A 321 -11.50 30.51 -11.88
CA ASN A 321 -12.20 31.14 -13.01
C ASN A 321 -12.63 30.10 -14.05
N LEU A 322 -11.71 29.21 -14.45
CA LEU A 322 -12.02 28.13 -15.39
C LEU A 322 -13.17 27.26 -14.88
N ILE A 323 -13.08 26.76 -13.64
CA ILE A 323 -14.12 25.92 -13.05
C ILE A 323 -15.45 26.68 -12.95
N ALA A 324 -15.44 27.95 -12.52
CA ALA A 324 -16.67 28.74 -12.46
C ALA A 324 -17.34 28.90 -13.83
N ASP A 325 -16.57 29.01 -14.91
CA ASP A 325 -17.11 29.12 -16.26
C ASP A 325 -17.57 27.76 -16.81
N VAL A 326 -16.85 26.67 -16.55
CA VAL A 326 -17.28 25.29 -16.88
C VAL A 326 -18.61 24.96 -16.20
N MET A 327 -18.78 25.33 -14.94
CA MET A 327 -19.99 25.04 -14.15
C MET A 327 -21.26 25.69 -14.72
N LYS A 328 -21.12 26.73 -15.57
CA LYS A 328 -22.24 27.39 -16.27
C LYS A 328 -22.65 26.67 -17.55
N LEU A 329 -21.79 25.81 -18.11
CA LEU A 329 -22.08 25.09 -19.35
C LEU A 329 -23.17 24.04 -19.14
N GLU A 330 -23.92 23.75 -20.19
CA GLU A 330 -24.89 22.65 -20.18
C GLU A 330 -24.17 21.31 -20.23
N TYR A 331 -24.35 20.50 -19.18
CA TYR A 331 -23.85 19.13 -19.15
C TYR A 331 -24.74 18.24 -20.01
N ILE A 332 -26.05 18.25 -19.77
CA ILE A 332 -27.06 17.65 -20.64
C ILE A 332 -28.17 18.68 -20.87
N PRO A 333 -29.01 18.53 -21.91
CA PRO A 333 -30.08 19.48 -22.16
C PRO A 333 -30.92 19.74 -20.89
N GLY A 334 -30.96 21.01 -20.44
CA GLY A 334 -31.68 21.42 -19.23
C GLY A 334 -30.95 21.22 -17.90
N THR A 335 -29.74 20.65 -17.87
CA THR A 335 -28.93 20.48 -16.64
C THR A 335 -27.52 21.05 -16.84
N THR A 336 -27.11 21.98 -15.99
CA THR A 336 -25.75 22.52 -15.99
C THR A 336 -24.76 21.57 -15.33
N PHE A 337 -23.46 21.75 -15.63
CA PHE A 337 -22.40 21.07 -14.90
C PHE A 337 -22.50 21.30 -13.40
N LEU A 338 -22.81 22.53 -12.95
CA LEU A 338 -22.96 22.82 -11.53
C LEU A 338 -23.96 21.89 -10.84
N SER A 339 -25.16 21.75 -11.42
CA SER A 339 -26.19 20.90 -10.84
C SER A 339 -25.78 19.43 -10.84
N ALA A 340 -25.19 18.93 -11.93
CA ALA A 340 -24.79 17.53 -12.05
C ALA A 340 -23.65 17.17 -11.06
N VAL A 341 -22.60 18.00 -11.01
CA VAL A 341 -21.44 17.78 -10.13
C VAL A 341 -21.86 17.94 -8.66
N PHE A 342 -22.73 18.90 -8.34
CA PHE A 342 -23.19 19.11 -6.96
C PHE A 342 -24.10 17.96 -6.47
N VAL A 343 -24.94 17.38 -7.33
CA VAL A 343 -25.71 16.17 -6.99
C VAL A 343 -24.77 14.99 -6.69
N ALA A 344 -23.74 14.79 -7.54
CA ALA A 344 -22.75 13.75 -7.28
C ALA A 344 -21.94 14.03 -6.00
N TRP A 345 -21.63 15.29 -5.72
CA TRP A 345 -20.98 15.71 -4.47
C TRP A 345 -21.81 15.30 -3.26
N GLN A 346 -23.10 15.65 -3.24
CA GLN A 346 -24.00 15.28 -2.14
C GLN A 346 -24.12 13.76 -1.94
N ALA A 347 -24.02 12.99 -3.03
CA ALA A 347 -24.07 11.53 -2.97
C ALA A 347 -22.83 10.90 -2.30
N ILE A 348 -21.67 11.57 -2.25
CA ILE A 348 -20.45 11.01 -1.63
C ILE A 348 -20.69 10.62 -0.19
N HIS A 349 -21.24 11.53 0.62
CA HIS A 349 -21.51 11.23 2.03
C HIS A 349 -22.55 10.11 2.20
N LEU A 350 -23.57 10.12 1.34
CA LEU A 350 -24.69 9.17 1.43
C LEU A 350 -24.29 7.74 1.03
N THR A 351 -23.26 7.58 0.19
CA THR A 351 -22.98 6.29 -0.47
C THR A 351 -21.54 5.80 -0.36
N LEU A 352 -20.56 6.67 -0.12
CA LEU A 352 -19.14 6.34 -0.19
C LEU A 352 -18.38 6.63 1.11
N VAL A 353 -18.66 7.73 1.80
CA VAL A 353 -17.96 8.12 3.04
C VAL A 353 -18.98 8.51 4.11
N THR A 354 -19.26 7.57 5.02
CA THR A 354 -20.26 7.75 6.09
C THR A 354 -19.78 8.69 7.20
N ASP A 355 -18.47 8.80 7.42
CA ASP A 355 -17.90 9.65 8.46
C ASP A 355 -17.50 11.03 7.92
N LEU A 356 -18.36 12.02 8.15
CA LEU A 356 -18.14 13.42 7.75
C LEU A 356 -16.92 14.05 8.42
N ALA A 357 -16.53 13.60 9.61
CA ALA A 357 -15.36 14.14 10.29
C ALA A 357 -14.08 13.88 9.50
N LYS A 358 -13.99 12.74 8.81
CA LYS A 358 -12.86 12.41 7.94
C LYS A 358 -12.79 13.30 6.70
N ILE A 359 -13.94 13.62 6.09
CA ILE A 359 -13.98 14.54 4.94
C ILE A 359 -13.56 15.95 5.37
N ASN A 360 -14.11 16.44 6.48
CA ASN A 360 -13.75 17.74 7.04
C ASN A 360 -12.27 17.79 7.41
N LYS A 361 -11.72 16.71 7.97
CA LYS A 361 -10.29 16.64 8.29
C LYS A 361 -9.42 16.62 7.03
N LEU A 362 -9.84 15.95 5.96
CA LEU A 362 -9.15 16.00 4.68
C LEU A 362 -9.14 17.43 4.12
N PHE A 363 -10.23 18.18 4.22
CA PHE A 363 -10.26 19.58 3.79
C PHE A 363 -9.29 20.47 4.56
N GLU A 364 -9.13 20.25 5.87
CA GLU A 364 -8.09 20.91 6.65
C GLU A 364 -6.69 20.56 6.13
N LEU A 365 -6.40 19.26 5.92
CA LEU A 365 -5.10 18.79 5.43
C LEU A 365 -4.77 19.33 4.04
N LEU A 366 -5.76 19.44 3.15
CA LEU A 366 -5.62 19.99 1.81
C LEU A 366 -5.69 21.53 1.77
N ASN A 367 -5.79 22.20 2.92
CA ASN A 367 -5.93 23.66 3.03
C ASN A 367 -7.12 24.23 2.22
N VAL A 368 -8.23 23.49 2.15
CA VAL A 368 -9.47 23.95 1.52
C VAL A 368 -10.21 24.88 2.48
N THR A 369 -9.97 26.18 2.34
CA THR A 369 -10.50 27.21 3.24
C THR A 369 -11.63 28.02 2.65
N ASN A 370 -12.44 28.70 3.45
CA ASN A 370 -13.47 29.66 3.05
C ASN A 370 -12.83 31.04 2.74
N SER A 371 -13.64 32.09 2.52
CA SER A 371 -13.14 33.45 2.28
C SER A 371 -12.48 34.11 3.50
N LYS A 372 -12.75 33.59 4.71
CA LYS A 372 -12.16 34.03 5.97
C LYS A 372 -10.86 33.29 6.33
N GLY A 373 -10.46 32.31 5.51
CA GLY A 373 -9.29 31.48 5.76
C GLY A 373 -9.54 30.31 6.72
N GLU A 374 -10.79 30.04 7.11
CA GLU A 374 -11.16 28.90 7.95
C GLU A 374 -11.38 27.66 7.09
N ALA A 375 -11.09 26.46 7.59
CA ALA A 375 -11.35 25.23 6.84
C ALA A 375 -12.84 25.08 6.51
N VAL A 376 -13.14 24.73 5.25
CA VAL A 376 -14.50 24.48 4.80
C VAL A 376 -15.02 23.20 5.46
N ARG A 377 -16.31 23.18 5.82
CA ARG A 377 -16.99 21.97 6.27
C ARG A 377 -17.92 21.45 5.18
N TYR A 378 -17.96 20.14 4.98
CA TYR A 378 -18.77 19.47 3.97
C TYR A 378 -20.22 19.96 3.99
N GLU A 379 -20.83 20.00 5.17
CA GLU A 379 -22.23 20.34 5.39
C GLU A 379 -22.53 21.82 5.11
N SER A 380 -21.51 22.68 5.15
CA SER A 380 -21.65 24.12 4.91
C SER A 380 -21.59 24.50 3.43
N ILE A 381 -21.21 23.56 2.55
CA ILE A 381 -21.03 23.85 1.12
C ILE A 381 -22.38 23.94 0.43
N THR A 382 -22.73 25.16 0.03
CA THR A 382 -23.90 25.40 -0.81
C THR A 382 -23.58 25.22 -2.30
N GLN A 383 -24.61 25.00 -3.12
CA GLN A 383 -24.44 24.88 -4.57
C GLN A 383 -23.77 26.12 -5.18
N ASN A 384 -24.03 27.33 -4.67
CA ASN A 384 -23.45 28.57 -5.18
C ASN A 384 -21.96 28.71 -4.88
N GLU A 385 -21.51 28.19 -3.72
CA GLU A 385 -20.11 28.23 -3.30
C GLU A 385 -19.30 27.07 -3.88
N PHE A 386 -19.98 26.01 -4.31
CA PHE A 386 -19.39 24.77 -4.77
C PHE A 386 -18.31 24.94 -5.86
N PRO A 387 -18.45 25.79 -6.91
CA PRO A 387 -17.39 25.95 -7.91
C PRO A 387 -16.05 26.38 -7.32
N ALA A 388 -16.08 27.31 -6.35
CA ALA A 388 -14.87 27.80 -5.69
C ALA A 388 -14.26 26.74 -4.77
N THR A 389 -15.10 25.95 -4.11
CA THR A 389 -14.66 24.84 -3.24
C THR A 389 -14.08 23.69 -4.06
N PHE A 390 -14.71 23.32 -5.18
CA PHE A 390 -14.23 22.27 -6.08
C PHE A 390 -12.87 22.63 -6.69
N ALA A 391 -12.69 23.88 -7.14
CA ALA A 391 -11.40 24.37 -7.61
C ALA A 391 -10.32 24.30 -6.51
N LYS A 392 -10.65 24.64 -5.26
CA LYS A 392 -9.73 24.52 -4.12
C LYS A 392 -9.41 23.05 -3.81
N LEU A 393 -10.38 22.15 -3.93
CA LEU A 393 -10.17 20.72 -3.72
C LEU A 393 -9.21 20.15 -4.75
N ILE A 394 -9.43 20.44 -6.04
CA ILE A 394 -8.50 20.08 -7.12
C ILE A 394 -7.11 20.63 -6.80
N TYR A 395 -6.99 21.93 -6.54
CA TYR A 395 -5.69 22.53 -6.23
C TYR A 395 -5.01 21.93 -4.99
N GLY A 396 -5.79 21.59 -3.95
CA GLY A 396 -5.30 20.96 -2.74
C GLY A 396 -4.69 19.59 -3.01
N PHE A 397 -5.36 18.75 -3.79
CA PHE A 397 -4.83 17.45 -4.23
C PHE A 397 -3.55 17.59 -5.06
N ARG A 398 -3.48 18.57 -5.98
CA ARG A 398 -2.26 18.84 -6.74
C ARG A 398 -1.10 19.22 -5.83
N ASN A 399 -1.34 20.13 -4.89
CA ASN A 399 -0.27 20.61 -4.01
C ASN A 399 0.25 19.54 -3.05
N SER A 400 -0.62 18.69 -2.51
CA SER A 400 -0.21 17.58 -1.64
C SER A 400 0.60 16.51 -2.37
N LEU A 401 0.57 16.49 -3.71
CA LEU A 401 1.39 15.60 -4.53
C LEU A 401 2.74 16.20 -4.94
N VAL A 402 2.77 17.50 -5.26
CA VAL A 402 3.92 18.14 -5.90
C VAL A 402 4.83 18.88 -4.92
N HIS A 403 4.30 19.39 -3.81
CA HIS A 403 5.09 20.14 -2.83
C HIS A 403 5.54 19.22 -1.69
N ASN A 404 6.85 19.16 -1.43
CA ASN A 404 7.43 18.39 -0.35
C ASN A 404 8.03 19.30 0.73
N ARG A 405 7.18 20.06 1.44
CA ARG A 405 7.58 20.75 2.67
C ARG A 405 7.25 19.88 3.86
N GLU A 406 8.19 19.69 4.79
CA GLU A 406 8.03 18.78 5.95
C GLU A 406 6.77 19.04 6.79
N THR A 407 6.26 20.28 6.79
CA THR A 407 5.07 20.69 7.56
C THR A 407 3.75 20.52 6.81
N GLU A 408 3.77 20.16 5.53
CA GLU A 408 2.58 20.05 4.69
C GLU A 408 2.13 18.58 4.58
N PHE A 409 0.82 18.38 4.35
CA PHE A 409 0.27 17.05 4.14
C PHE A 409 0.68 16.52 2.75
N HIS A 410 1.40 15.39 2.75
CA HIS A 410 1.85 14.73 1.53
C HIS A 410 0.95 13.57 1.18
N LEU A 411 0.44 13.59 -0.04
CA LEU A 411 -0.33 12.49 -0.60
C LEU A 411 0.63 11.53 -1.31
N ILE A 412 0.86 10.39 -0.69
CA ILE A 412 1.59 9.24 -1.23
C ILE A 412 0.69 8.02 -1.09
N HIS A 413 1.02 6.89 -1.70
CA HIS A 413 0.18 5.69 -1.64
C HIS A 413 -0.19 5.27 -0.22
N GLN A 414 0.75 5.40 0.72
CA GLN A 414 0.52 5.09 2.12
C GLN A 414 -0.53 6.01 2.76
N THR A 415 -0.41 7.33 2.59
CA THR A 415 -1.36 8.30 3.15
C THR A 415 -2.68 8.35 2.37
N LEU A 416 -2.68 7.92 1.11
CA LEU A 416 -3.88 7.75 0.30
C LEU A 416 -4.73 6.55 0.79
N GLN A 417 -4.10 5.43 1.12
CA GLN A 417 -4.77 4.19 1.51
C GLN A 417 -5.13 4.11 3.00
N ALA A 418 -4.25 4.58 3.88
CA ALA A 418 -4.35 4.28 5.30
C ALA A 418 -3.78 5.41 6.18
N HIS A 419 -4.29 6.64 6.02
CA HIS A 419 -3.92 7.72 6.92
C HIS A 419 -4.54 7.52 8.31
N THR A 420 -3.78 7.82 9.37
CA THR A 420 -4.20 7.60 10.77
C THR A 420 -5.51 8.28 11.15
N THR A 421 -5.80 9.46 10.60
CA THR A 421 -7.01 10.24 10.93
C THR A 421 -8.12 10.15 9.89
N ILE A 422 -7.80 9.97 8.60
CA ILE A 422 -8.79 10.04 7.51
C ILE A 422 -9.00 8.68 6.83
N GLY A 423 -8.28 7.63 7.22
CA GLY A 423 -8.33 6.32 6.57
C GLY A 423 -8.04 6.42 5.08
N ASP A 424 -8.93 5.83 4.27
CA ASP A 424 -8.90 5.83 2.80
C ASP A 424 -9.76 6.94 2.17
N THR A 425 -10.24 7.91 2.96
CA THR A 425 -11.15 8.98 2.49
C THR A 425 -10.56 9.76 1.31
N ALA A 426 -9.24 10.04 1.34
CA ALA A 426 -8.56 10.72 0.25
C ALA A 426 -8.63 9.91 -1.06
N LYS A 427 -8.41 8.59 -0.98
CA LYS A 427 -8.55 7.67 -2.12
C LYS A 427 -9.96 7.70 -2.68
N ILE A 428 -10.97 7.55 -1.82
CA ILE A 428 -12.38 7.51 -2.25
C ILE A 428 -12.76 8.80 -2.96
N ILE A 429 -12.43 9.97 -2.39
CA ILE A 429 -12.78 11.25 -3.00
C ILE A 429 -12.00 11.47 -4.31
N LEU A 430 -10.71 11.11 -4.35
CA LEU A 430 -9.91 11.24 -5.57
C LEU A 430 -10.44 10.33 -6.69
N GLU A 431 -10.66 9.05 -6.38
CA GLU A 431 -11.03 7.99 -7.32
C GLU A 431 -12.49 8.08 -7.78
N LYS A 432 -13.43 8.30 -6.85
CA LYS A 432 -14.86 8.22 -7.15
C LYS A 432 -15.51 9.56 -7.45
N PHE A 433 -14.80 10.67 -7.21
CA PHE A 433 -15.36 12.00 -7.44
C PHE A 433 -14.45 12.89 -8.27
N VAL A 434 -13.25 13.22 -7.79
CA VAL A 434 -12.40 14.23 -8.46
C VAL A 434 -11.98 13.76 -9.85
N LEU A 435 -11.41 12.55 -9.98
CA LEU A 435 -10.98 12.01 -11.27
C LEU A 435 -12.13 11.91 -12.29
N PRO A 436 -13.26 11.22 -12.00
CA PRO A 436 -14.38 11.12 -12.94
C PRO A 436 -14.90 12.46 -13.45
N TRP A 437 -14.99 13.47 -12.58
CA TRP A 437 -15.46 14.79 -13.00
C TRP A 437 -14.42 15.60 -13.76
N LEU A 438 -13.12 15.42 -13.47
CA LEU A 438 -12.07 16.01 -14.29
C LEU A 438 -12.01 15.38 -15.69
N GLU A 439 -12.27 14.07 -15.79
CA GLU A 439 -12.42 13.38 -17.08
C GLU A 439 -13.61 13.94 -17.85
N GLU A 440 -14.81 13.96 -17.26
CA GLU A 440 -16.02 14.50 -17.92
C GLU A 440 -15.83 15.94 -18.39
N ILE A 441 -15.27 16.81 -17.55
CA ILE A 441 -14.97 18.20 -17.91
C ILE A 441 -13.98 18.24 -19.08
N SER A 442 -12.91 17.44 -19.02
CA SER A 442 -11.86 17.46 -20.03
C SER A 442 -12.38 17.00 -21.40
N PHE A 443 -13.10 15.88 -21.43
CA PHE A 443 -13.70 15.37 -22.65
C PHE A 443 -14.79 16.30 -23.16
N TYR A 444 -15.62 16.89 -22.30
CA TYR A 444 -16.60 17.90 -22.70
C TYR A 444 -15.94 19.05 -23.44
N LEU A 445 -14.90 19.64 -22.83
CA LEU A 445 -14.24 20.82 -23.35
C LEU A 445 -13.59 20.57 -24.72
N ILE A 446 -13.18 19.32 -25.00
CA ILE A 446 -12.60 18.92 -26.29
C ILE A 446 -13.67 18.52 -27.30
N ILE A 447 -14.73 17.82 -26.89
CA ILE A 447 -15.74 17.24 -27.81
C ILE A 447 -16.76 18.29 -28.24
N GLU A 448 -17.29 19.05 -27.28
CA GLU A 448 -18.36 20.02 -27.49
C GLU A 448 -17.79 21.40 -27.83
N ASP A 449 -18.29 22.01 -28.89
CA ASP A 449 -17.94 23.36 -29.28
C ASP A 449 -18.35 24.35 -28.18
N ASN A 450 -17.38 25.07 -27.61
CA ASN A 450 -17.61 25.90 -26.44
C ASN A 450 -16.78 27.18 -26.44
N ASP A 451 -17.18 28.07 -25.54
CA ASP A 451 -16.61 29.41 -25.47
C ASP A 451 -15.34 29.53 -24.63
N LEU A 452 -14.89 28.42 -24.06
CA LEU A 452 -13.77 28.38 -23.14
C LEU A 452 -12.47 27.96 -23.83
N VAL A 453 -12.49 26.91 -24.67
CA VAL A 453 -11.24 26.31 -25.19
C VAL A 453 -11.20 26.11 -26.70
N TRP A 454 -12.28 26.43 -27.43
CA TRP A 454 -12.30 26.35 -28.90
C TRP A 454 -11.93 27.68 -29.54
N TYR A 455 -10.91 27.63 -30.40
CA TYR A 455 -10.61 28.69 -31.35
C TYR A 455 -11.61 28.65 -32.50
N ARG A 456 -12.19 29.81 -32.83
CA ARG A 456 -13.06 29.93 -34.01
C ARG A 456 -12.25 30.26 -35.26
N ASN A 457 -11.22 31.08 -35.10
CA ASN A 457 -10.34 31.48 -36.19
C ASN A 457 -9.07 30.60 -36.27
N PRO A 458 -8.58 30.29 -37.48
CA PRO A 458 -7.45 29.39 -37.69
C PRO A 458 -6.08 30.03 -37.37
N ALA A 459 -6.00 31.35 -37.22
CA ALA A 459 -4.77 32.08 -36.95
C ALA A 459 -5.03 33.34 -36.11
N LEU A 460 -4.07 33.71 -35.26
CA LEU A 460 -4.02 34.99 -34.57
C LEU A 460 -3.08 35.92 -35.37
N THR A 461 -3.63 36.95 -36.01
CA THR A 461 -2.84 37.88 -36.84
C THR A 461 -2.34 39.04 -35.99
N LEU A 462 -1.03 39.28 -35.97
CA LEU A 462 -0.40 40.33 -35.14
C LEU A 462 -0.38 41.69 -35.85
N PHE A 463 -0.23 41.70 -37.18
CA PHE A 463 -0.32 42.88 -38.03
C PHE A 463 -0.81 42.45 -39.42
N SER A 464 -1.62 43.27 -40.07
CA SER A 464 -1.82 43.19 -41.52
C SER A 464 -0.88 44.20 -42.17
N GLU A 465 -0.09 43.77 -43.16
CA GLU A 465 0.64 44.70 -44.04
C GLU A 465 -0.30 45.62 -44.81
#